data_AF-M2MZA6-F1
#
_entry.id   AF-M2MZA6-F1
#
_cell.length_a   1.000
_cell.length_b   1.000
_cell.length_c   1.000
_cell.angle_alpha   90.00
_cell.angle_beta   90.00
_cell.angle_gamma   90.00
#
_symmetry.space_group_name_H-M   'P 1'
#
loop_
_entity.id
_entity.type
_entity.pdbx_description
1 polymer ?
#
loop_
_entity_poly.entity_id
_entity_poly.type
_entity_poly.pdbx_seq_one_letter_code
_entity_poly.pdbx_strand_id
1 'polypeptide(L)'
;MELTVESKDYLTALPAELLYSIFDYLVPSHQPDNAFHPGIPKPQPLHELGKLLYVSQSLHSHVNSWAEHFHRAHQSTMRLRLTKTINARQKRFYFHKVQKWASRHCIFCGKTSRRSAILASSLKCCAKCDKQRWPEKITKTDAKAEFDLRNHQLQPHLHPRFAHINGLPRVRYGTYFTSNIATTMFVRSDVKRLAEFIHGDLVTHKQRKKAEAVERERRRAERGMRR
;
A
#
# COMPACT_ATOMS: atom_id res chain seq x y z
N MET A 1 -24.37 -41.15 0.84
CA MET A 1 -23.23 -40.58 1.59
C MET A 1 -23.52 -39.10 1.73
N GLU A 2 -24.22 -38.73 2.81
CA GLU A 2 -24.67 -37.36 3.07
C GLU A 2 -23.46 -36.52 3.49
N LEU A 3 -23.11 -35.52 2.68
CA LEU A 3 -22.15 -34.47 3.06
C LEU A 3 -22.88 -33.44 3.93
N THR A 4 -23.19 -33.79 5.18
CA THR A 4 -23.50 -32.81 6.22
C THR A 4 -22.21 -32.20 6.73
N VAL A 5 -21.52 -31.43 5.89
CA VAL A 5 -20.45 -30.56 6.37
C VAL A 5 -21.13 -29.39 7.05
N GLU A 6 -21.37 -29.51 8.36
CA GLU A 6 -21.68 -28.35 9.19
C GLU A 6 -20.64 -27.26 8.88
N SER A 7 -21.10 -26.09 8.43
CA SER A 7 -20.21 -24.96 8.15
C SER A 7 -19.63 -24.46 9.47
N LYS A 8 -18.55 -25.09 9.93
CA LYS A 8 -17.88 -24.72 11.17
C LYS A 8 -17.30 -23.32 11.02
N ASP A 9 -17.76 -22.39 11.85
CA ASP A 9 -17.27 -21.00 11.84
C ASP A 9 -15.89 -20.93 12.49
N TYR A 10 -14.85 -21.09 11.66
CA TYR A 10 -13.46 -21.05 12.11
C TYR A 10 -12.99 -19.63 12.44
N LEU A 11 -13.60 -18.59 11.86
CA LEU A 11 -13.12 -17.22 11.99
C LEU A 11 -13.57 -16.61 13.32
N THR A 12 -14.86 -16.74 13.67
CA THR A 12 -15.37 -16.15 14.93
C THR A 12 -15.02 -16.99 16.16
N ALA A 13 -14.61 -18.25 15.96
CA ALA A 13 -14.08 -19.12 17.01
C ALA A 13 -12.62 -18.84 17.38
N LEU A 14 -11.91 -17.97 16.64
CA LEU A 14 -10.54 -17.60 16.98
C LEU A 14 -10.47 -16.81 18.30
N PRO A 15 -9.41 -16.99 19.09
CA PRO A 15 -9.09 -16.10 20.20
C PRO A 15 -9.01 -14.63 19.77
N ALA A 16 -9.36 -13.72 20.68
CA ALA A 16 -9.43 -12.29 20.40
C ALA A 16 -8.09 -11.71 19.93
N GLU A 17 -6.97 -12.23 20.42
CA GLU A 17 -5.61 -11.82 20.06
C GLU A 17 -5.31 -12.10 18.58
N LEU A 18 -5.75 -13.24 18.08
CA LEU A 18 -5.58 -13.60 16.67
C LEU A 18 -6.51 -12.75 15.78
N LEU A 19 -7.75 -12.53 16.22
CA LEU A 19 -8.66 -11.61 15.53
C LEU A 19 -8.09 -10.20 15.44
N TYR A 20 -7.50 -9.69 16.52
CA TYR A 20 -6.92 -8.35 16.55
C TYR A 20 -5.69 -8.24 15.66
N SER A 21 -4.86 -9.29 15.62
CA SER A 21 -3.74 -9.37 14.68
C SER A 21 -4.24 -9.32 13.24
N ILE A 22 -5.28 -10.08 12.90
CA ILE A 22 -5.93 -10.02 11.59
C ILE A 22 -6.44 -8.60 11.31
N PHE A 23 -7.07 -7.96 12.28
CA PHE A 23 -7.61 -6.63 12.10
C PHE A 23 -6.53 -5.58 11.86
N ASP A 24 -5.40 -5.64 12.56
CA ASP A 24 -4.25 -4.76 12.33
C ASP A 24 -3.70 -4.87 10.91
N TYR A 25 -3.72 -6.07 10.31
CA TYR A 25 -3.39 -6.26 8.89
C TYR A 25 -4.43 -5.66 7.93
N LEU A 26 -5.70 -5.61 8.32
CA LEU A 26 -6.79 -5.06 7.52
C LEU A 26 -6.96 -3.53 7.64
N VAL A 27 -6.33 -2.89 8.62
CA VAL A 27 -6.31 -1.42 8.78
C VAL A 27 -5.67 -0.70 7.58
N PRO A 28 -4.42 -1.00 7.19
CA PRO A 28 -3.85 -0.42 6.00
C PRO A 28 -4.44 -1.12 4.77
N SER A 29 -5.35 -0.45 4.07
CA SER A 29 -5.74 -0.85 2.71
C SER A 29 -5.00 0.01 1.69
N HIS A 30 -4.67 -0.60 0.55
CA HIS A 30 -3.85 0.04 -0.46
C HIS A 30 -4.48 -0.11 -1.84
N GLN A 31 -4.83 1.03 -2.42
CA GLN A 31 -5.44 1.17 -3.74
C GLN A 31 -4.68 2.25 -4.52
N PRO A 32 -3.43 1.96 -4.94
CA PRO A 32 -2.60 2.93 -5.65
C PRO A 32 -3.20 3.34 -7.00
N ASP A 33 -4.01 2.48 -7.63
CA ASP A 33 -4.55 2.78 -8.96
C ASP A 33 -5.64 3.86 -8.96
N ASN A 34 -6.16 4.25 -7.79
CA ASN A 34 -7.14 5.33 -7.71
C ASN A 34 -6.61 6.66 -8.22
N ALA A 35 -5.28 6.89 -8.20
CA ALA A 35 -4.69 8.09 -8.78
C ALA A 35 -4.72 8.12 -10.33
N PHE A 36 -4.82 6.97 -11.00
CA PHE A 36 -4.82 6.90 -12.46
C PHE A 36 -6.21 7.05 -13.09
N HIS A 37 -7.27 7.05 -12.28
CA HIS A 37 -8.66 7.18 -12.74
C HIS A 37 -9.35 8.40 -12.10
N PRO A 38 -8.86 9.63 -12.34
CA PRO A 38 -9.53 10.83 -11.84
C PRO A 38 -10.89 10.98 -12.51
N GLY A 39 -11.95 11.20 -11.73
CA GLY A 39 -13.28 11.55 -12.26
C GLY A 39 -14.27 10.41 -12.41
N ILE A 40 -13.87 9.14 -12.23
CA ILE A 40 -14.84 8.05 -12.07
C ILE A 40 -15.25 8.03 -10.59
N PRO A 41 -16.48 8.38 -10.21
CA PRO A 41 -16.95 8.21 -8.84
C PRO A 41 -16.99 6.72 -8.53
N LYS A 42 -15.87 6.20 -8.03
CA LYS A 42 -15.86 4.85 -7.47
C LYS A 42 -16.70 4.91 -6.19
N PRO A 43 -17.69 4.02 -5.98
CA PRO A 43 -18.31 3.89 -4.67
C PRO A 43 -17.15 3.72 -3.69
N GLN A 44 -17.03 4.60 -2.70
CA GLN A 44 -15.99 4.47 -1.68
C GLN A 44 -16.18 3.09 -1.08
N PRO A 45 -15.29 2.12 -1.37
CA PRO A 45 -15.50 0.79 -0.85
C PRO A 45 -15.46 0.93 0.66
N LEU A 46 -16.44 0.31 1.33
CA LEU A 46 -16.39 0.13 2.77
C LEU A 46 -14.99 -0.36 3.13
N HIS A 47 -14.36 0.30 4.10
CA HIS A 47 -13.08 -0.13 4.63
C HIS A 47 -13.14 -1.63 4.94
N GLU A 48 -12.08 -2.41 4.71
CA GLU A 48 -12.14 -3.88 4.84
C GLU A 48 -12.67 -4.31 6.22
N LEU A 49 -12.18 -3.69 7.30
CA LEU A 49 -12.74 -3.85 8.65
C LEU A 49 -14.22 -3.43 8.79
N GLY A 50 -14.65 -2.40 8.06
CA GLY A 50 -16.04 -1.96 8.04
C GLY A 50 -16.96 -3.01 7.41
N LYS A 51 -16.48 -3.83 6.46
CA LYS A 51 -17.25 -4.95 5.91
C LYS A 51 -17.53 -6.00 6.98
N LEU A 52 -16.56 -6.27 7.86
CA LEU A 52 -16.70 -7.25 8.95
C LEU A 52 -17.80 -6.89 9.95
N LEU A 53 -18.12 -5.59 10.11
CA LEU A 53 -19.22 -5.14 10.95
C LEU A 53 -20.59 -5.66 10.49
N TYR A 54 -20.73 -5.99 9.20
CA TYR A 54 -21.99 -6.46 8.61
C TYR A 54 -22.05 -7.99 8.45
N VAL A 55 -20.96 -8.70 8.75
CA VAL A 55 -20.90 -10.17 8.59
C VAL A 55 -21.58 -10.89 9.75
N SER A 56 -21.25 -10.53 10.99
CA SER A 56 -21.85 -11.14 12.18
C SER A 56 -21.81 -10.23 13.40
N GLN A 57 -22.72 -10.46 14.36
CA GLN A 57 -22.76 -9.69 15.61
C GLN A 57 -21.52 -9.91 16.49
N SER A 58 -20.89 -11.09 16.38
CA SER A 58 -19.63 -11.42 17.06
C SER A 58 -18.49 -10.57 16.48
N LEU A 59 -18.29 -10.57 15.15
CA LEU A 59 -17.26 -9.76 14.50
C LEU A 59 -17.49 -8.26 14.72
N HIS A 60 -18.75 -7.82 14.66
CA HIS A 60 -19.10 -6.45 14.99
C HIS A 60 -18.59 -6.04 16.38
N SER A 61 -18.76 -6.90 17.39
CA SER A 61 -18.29 -6.65 18.75
C SER A 61 -16.75 -6.64 18.81
N HIS A 62 -16.10 -7.61 18.18
CA HIS A 62 -14.63 -7.71 18.15
C HIS A 62 -13.97 -6.53 17.45
N VAL A 63 -14.50 -6.06 16.31
CA VAL A 63 -13.95 -4.89 15.59
C VAL A 63 -14.07 -3.61 16.43
N ASN A 64 -15.17 -3.45 17.18
CA ASN A 64 -15.32 -2.29 18.06
C ASN A 64 -14.41 -2.36 19.30
N SER A 65 -14.25 -3.55 19.90
CA SER A 65 -13.31 -3.76 21.00
C SER A 65 -11.86 -3.57 20.55
N TRP A 66 -11.51 -4.05 19.36
CA TRP A 66 -10.22 -3.79 18.72
C TRP A 66 -10.01 -2.29 18.49
N ALA A 67 -11.01 -1.57 17.98
CA ALA A 67 -10.89 -0.12 17.74
C ALA A 67 -10.66 0.66 19.05
N GLU A 68 -11.25 0.21 20.16
CA GLU A 68 -10.98 0.75 21.49
C GLU A 68 -9.53 0.47 21.92
N HIS A 69 -9.05 -0.77 21.77
CA HIS A 69 -7.68 -1.15 22.07
C HIS A 69 -6.67 -0.35 21.23
N PHE A 70 -6.90 -0.25 19.92
CA PHE A 70 -6.11 0.51 18.98
C PHE A 70 -6.02 1.99 19.38
N HIS A 71 -7.16 2.61 19.76
CA HIS A 71 -7.18 3.98 20.23
C HIS A 71 -6.36 4.18 21.51
N ARG A 72 -6.50 3.28 22.49
CA ARG A 72 -5.74 3.33 23.75
C ARG A 72 -4.24 3.18 23.50
N ALA A 73 -3.84 2.22 22.67
CA ALA A 73 -2.44 2.01 22.28
C ALA A 73 -1.82 3.24 21.59
N HIS A 74 -2.64 3.98 20.83
CA HIS A 74 -2.20 5.17 20.09
C HIS A 74 -2.61 6.49 20.76
N GLN A 75 -3.02 6.49 22.04
CA GLN A 75 -3.63 7.67 22.68
C GLN A 75 -2.74 8.91 22.68
N SER A 76 -1.42 8.74 22.78
CA SER A 76 -0.43 9.83 22.69
C SER A 76 -0.52 10.60 21.37
N THR A 77 -0.91 9.91 20.31
CA THR A 77 -0.99 10.41 18.94
C THR A 77 -2.43 10.72 18.54
N MET A 78 -3.33 9.78 18.80
CA MET A 78 -4.77 9.89 18.62
C MET A 78 -5.40 10.65 19.77
N ARG A 79 -5.36 11.99 19.68
CA ARG A 79 -6.11 12.90 20.56
C ARG A 79 -7.63 12.86 20.33
N LEU A 80 -8.17 11.68 20.04
CA LEU A 80 -9.58 11.42 19.92
C LEU A 80 -10.18 11.39 21.33
N ARG A 81 -11.08 12.34 21.63
CA ARG A 81 -11.85 12.33 22.87
C ARG A 81 -13.00 11.34 22.72
N LEU A 82 -12.80 10.11 23.17
CA LEU A 82 -13.89 9.19 23.45
C LEU A 82 -14.44 9.57 24.84
N THR A 83 -15.73 9.89 24.92
CA THR A 83 -16.37 10.31 26.17
C THR A 83 -16.19 9.22 27.24
N LYS A 84 -15.94 9.61 28.51
CA LYS A 84 -15.63 8.64 29.58
C LYS A 84 -16.82 7.76 29.97
N THR A 85 -18.05 8.23 29.73
CA THR A 85 -19.30 7.53 29.96
C THR A 85 -19.95 7.22 28.62
N ILE A 86 -19.63 6.06 28.06
CA ILE A 86 -20.23 5.59 26.82
C ILE A 86 -21.13 4.41 27.16
N ASN A 87 -22.43 4.57 26.94
CA ASN A 87 -23.39 3.49 27.07
C ASN A 87 -23.09 2.37 26.04
N ALA A 88 -23.49 1.13 26.34
CA ALA A 88 -23.17 -0.04 25.48
C ALA A 88 -23.60 0.15 24.02
N ARG A 89 -24.65 0.95 23.76
CA ARG A 89 -25.12 1.31 22.42
C ARG A 89 -24.13 2.18 21.64
N GLN A 90 -23.48 3.13 22.30
CA GLN A 90 -22.47 3.99 21.68
C GLN A 90 -21.11 3.27 21.51
N LYS A 91 -20.83 2.21 22.29
CA LYS A 91 -19.66 1.33 22.07
C LYS A 91 -19.66 0.67 20.68
N ARG A 92 -20.85 0.46 20.10
CA ARG A 92 -21.05 -0.13 18.76
C ARG A 92 -20.52 0.72 17.60
N PHE A 93 -20.14 1.98 17.86
CA PHE A 93 -19.68 2.91 16.82
C PHE A 93 -18.21 3.35 17.01
N TYR A 94 -17.43 2.65 17.84
CA TYR A 94 -16.03 3.00 18.09
C TYR A 94 -15.20 2.93 16.82
N PHE A 95 -15.37 1.87 16.02
CA PHE A 95 -14.68 1.73 14.74
C PHE A 95 -14.94 2.94 13.84
N HIS A 96 -16.19 3.36 13.68
CA HIS A 96 -16.53 4.53 12.88
C HIS A 96 -15.91 5.83 13.40
N LYS A 97 -15.76 5.99 14.73
CA LYS A 97 -15.06 7.15 15.31
C LYS A 97 -13.57 7.12 14.98
N VAL A 98 -12.92 5.96 15.12
CA VAL A 98 -11.51 5.76 14.75
C VAL A 98 -11.30 6.00 13.26
N GLN A 99 -12.14 5.44 12.40
CA GLN A 99 -12.10 5.62 10.95
C GLN A 99 -12.31 7.08 10.56
N LYS A 100 -13.28 7.78 11.17
CA LYS A 100 -13.52 9.22 10.95
C LYS A 100 -12.33 10.07 11.38
N TRP A 101 -11.63 9.68 12.45
CA TRP A 101 -10.41 10.36 12.87
C TRP A 101 -9.26 10.10 11.89
N ALA A 102 -9.05 8.83 11.51
CA ALA A 102 -7.99 8.37 10.62
C ALA A 102 -8.12 8.92 9.19
N SER A 103 -9.33 9.30 8.76
CA SER A 103 -9.56 9.95 7.46
C SER A 103 -9.14 11.43 7.42
N ARG A 104 -8.82 12.04 8.56
CA ARG A 104 -8.47 13.47 8.69
C ARG A 104 -7.08 13.72 9.29
N HIS A 105 -6.54 12.77 10.03
CA HIS A 105 -5.30 12.95 10.79
C HIS A 105 -4.25 11.93 10.39
N CYS A 106 -2.99 12.36 10.40
CA CYS A 106 -1.85 11.49 10.26
C CYS A 106 -1.89 10.39 11.32
N ILE A 107 -1.94 9.13 10.89
CA ILE A 107 -1.99 7.97 11.80
C ILE A 107 -0.79 7.89 12.74
N PHE A 108 0.36 8.46 12.35
CA PHE A 108 1.61 8.37 13.11
C PHE A 108 1.92 9.56 14.02
N CYS A 109 1.44 10.76 13.71
CA CYS A 109 1.73 11.96 14.52
C CYS A 109 0.50 12.75 14.94
N GLY A 110 -0.70 12.33 14.54
CA GLY A 110 -1.97 12.91 14.95
C GLY A 110 -2.29 14.28 14.36
N LYS A 111 -1.36 14.90 13.62
CA LYS A 111 -1.59 16.18 12.95
C LYS A 111 -2.58 16.00 11.79
N THR A 112 -3.40 17.01 11.53
CA THR A 112 -4.31 17.00 10.38
C THR A 112 -3.53 16.82 9.08
N SER A 113 -4.02 15.96 8.18
CA SER A 113 -3.40 15.70 6.89
C SER A 113 -4.46 15.44 5.83
N ARG A 114 -4.37 16.16 4.71
CA ARG A 114 -5.13 15.86 3.50
C ARG A 114 -4.49 14.74 2.68
N ARG A 115 -3.19 14.52 2.87
CA ARG A 115 -2.39 13.52 2.16
C ARG A 115 -2.57 12.14 2.77
N SER A 116 -2.63 11.14 1.90
CA SER A 116 -2.53 9.74 2.28
C SER A 116 -1.08 9.27 2.24
N ALA A 117 -0.75 8.21 2.99
CA ALA A 117 0.53 7.53 2.86
C ALA A 117 0.68 6.93 1.45
N ILE A 118 1.87 7.03 0.88
CA ILE A 118 2.11 6.61 -0.51
C ILE A 118 1.89 5.11 -0.66
N LEU A 119 2.45 4.29 0.25
CA LEU A 119 2.39 2.82 0.21
C LEU A 119 1.23 2.22 1.03
N ALA A 120 0.39 3.07 1.63
CA ALA A 120 -0.77 2.66 2.42
C ALA A 120 -1.88 3.72 2.27
N SER A 121 -2.44 3.79 1.06
CA SER A 121 -3.28 4.91 0.61
C SER A 121 -4.57 5.13 1.41
N SER A 122 -5.05 4.15 2.17
CA SER A 122 -6.20 4.30 3.08
C SER A 122 -5.87 5.16 4.30
N LEU A 123 -4.61 5.25 4.70
CA LEU A 123 -4.17 5.95 5.89
C LEU A 123 -3.78 7.37 5.55
N LYS A 124 -4.34 8.35 6.27
CA LYS A 124 -3.81 9.71 6.22
C LYS A 124 -2.44 9.74 6.87
N CYS A 125 -1.50 10.40 6.20
CA CYS A 125 -0.13 10.52 6.64
C CYS A 125 0.48 11.83 6.15
N CYS A 126 1.24 12.52 7.01
CA CYS A 126 1.99 13.69 6.60
C CYS A 126 3.30 13.29 5.91
N ALA A 127 3.90 14.21 5.16
CA ALA A 127 5.13 13.96 4.39
C ALA A 127 6.29 13.47 5.26
N LYS A 128 6.46 14.08 6.45
CA LYS A 128 7.53 13.74 7.39
C LYS A 128 7.40 12.29 7.87
N CYS A 129 6.22 11.92 8.35
CA CYS A 129 5.98 10.55 8.83
C CYS A 129 6.06 9.53 7.69
N ASP A 130 5.59 9.88 6.48
CA ASP A 130 5.70 8.98 5.33
C ASP A 130 7.17 8.70 4.98
N LYS A 131 8.02 9.74 4.94
CA LYS A 131 9.47 9.58 4.74
C LYS A 131 10.14 8.74 5.84
N GLN A 132 9.72 8.90 7.09
CA GLN A 132 10.27 8.13 8.21
C GLN A 132 9.84 6.67 8.20
N ARG A 133 8.58 6.38 7.84
CA ARG A 133 8.02 5.02 7.86
C ARG A 133 8.39 4.21 6.62
N TRP A 134 8.56 4.88 5.50
CA TRP A 134 9.01 4.27 4.25
C TRP A 134 10.22 5.04 3.71
N PRO A 135 11.41 4.86 4.32
CA PRO A 135 12.62 5.54 3.89
C PRO A 135 13.15 4.99 2.55
N GLU A 136 12.89 3.72 2.27
CA GLU A 136 13.41 3.02 1.08
C GLU A 136 12.52 3.16 -0.17
N LYS A 137 11.55 4.08 -0.17
CA LYS A 137 10.74 4.30 -1.38
C LYS A 137 11.54 5.07 -2.43
N ILE A 138 11.48 4.62 -3.67
CA ILE A 138 12.15 5.24 -4.82
C ILE A 138 11.14 5.60 -5.90
N THR A 139 11.42 6.62 -6.70
CA THR A 139 10.51 7.00 -7.79
C THR A 139 10.56 6.00 -8.93
N LYS A 140 9.55 6.00 -9.81
CA LYS A 140 9.58 5.23 -11.06
C LYS A 140 10.82 5.55 -11.91
N THR A 141 11.21 6.82 -11.96
CA THR A 141 12.39 7.26 -12.73
C THR A 141 13.67 6.68 -12.13
N ASP A 142 13.83 6.77 -10.80
CA ASP A 142 14.99 6.21 -10.11
C ASP A 142 15.05 4.68 -10.26
N ALA A 143 13.90 4.00 -10.14
CA ALA A 143 13.82 2.55 -10.32
C ALA A 143 14.30 2.12 -11.72
N LYS A 144 13.89 2.84 -12.77
CA LYS A 144 14.32 2.58 -14.14
C LYS A 144 15.81 2.88 -14.34
N ALA A 145 16.28 4.01 -13.82
CA ALA A 145 17.66 4.44 -13.99
C ALA A 145 18.64 3.53 -13.22
N GLU A 146 18.30 3.16 -11.99
CA GLU A 146 19.16 2.40 -11.10
C GLU A 146 19.17 0.91 -11.42
N PHE A 147 18.03 0.32 -11.80
CA PHE A 147 17.88 -1.13 -11.98
C PHE A 147 17.67 -1.56 -13.44
N ASP A 148 17.75 -0.62 -14.38
CA ASP A 148 17.50 -0.84 -15.82
C ASP A 148 16.20 -1.58 -16.13
N LEU A 149 15.14 -1.20 -15.41
CA LEU A 149 13.81 -1.78 -15.58
C LEU A 149 12.96 -0.97 -16.55
N ARG A 150 12.03 -1.65 -17.22
CA ARG A 150 11.04 -1.06 -18.13
C ARG A 150 9.72 -0.83 -17.41
N ASN A 151 8.89 0.06 -17.96
CA ASN A 151 7.58 0.41 -17.38
C ASN A 151 6.68 -0.82 -17.17
N HIS A 152 6.60 -1.72 -18.16
CA HIS A 152 5.77 -2.93 -18.09
C HIS A 152 6.32 -3.99 -17.13
N GLN A 153 7.61 -3.93 -16.77
CA GLN A 153 8.19 -4.82 -15.76
C GLN A 153 7.83 -4.34 -14.34
N LEU A 154 7.85 -3.02 -14.11
CA LEU A 154 7.49 -2.42 -12.82
C LEU A 154 5.99 -2.48 -12.52
N GLN A 155 5.14 -2.40 -13.55
CA GLN A 155 3.68 -2.38 -13.42
C GLN A 155 3.04 -3.23 -14.54
N PRO A 156 3.18 -4.56 -14.50
CA PRO A 156 2.70 -5.45 -15.57
C PRO A 156 1.18 -5.41 -15.73
N HIS A 157 0.44 -5.26 -14.63
CA HIS A 157 -1.02 -5.19 -14.60
C HIS A 157 -1.60 -3.95 -15.30
N LEU A 158 -0.81 -2.88 -15.46
CA LEU A 158 -1.24 -1.69 -16.23
C LEU A 158 -1.03 -1.86 -17.74
N HIS A 159 -0.34 -2.91 -18.18
CA HIS A 159 -0.07 -3.13 -19.59
C HIS A 159 -0.94 -4.28 -20.13
N PRO A 160 -1.77 -4.06 -21.17
CA PRO A 160 -2.71 -5.06 -21.68
C PRO A 160 -2.07 -6.42 -22.00
N ARG A 161 -0.88 -6.39 -22.61
CA ARG A 161 -0.11 -7.61 -22.97
C ARG A 161 0.58 -8.33 -21.81
N PHE A 162 0.86 -7.64 -20.70
CA PHE A 162 1.66 -8.20 -19.58
C PHE A 162 0.81 -8.41 -18.32
N ALA A 163 -0.48 -8.05 -18.35
CA ALA A 163 -1.37 -8.14 -17.19
C ALA A 163 -1.57 -9.56 -16.66
N HIS A 164 -1.35 -10.58 -17.50
CA HIS A 164 -1.52 -11.99 -17.17
C HIS A 164 -0.20 -12.74 -16.94
N ILE A 165 0.95 -12.04 -16.89
CA ILE A 165 2.22 -12.72 -16.63
C ILE A 165 2.28 -13.12 -15.17
N ASN A 166 2.15 -14.43 -14.95
CA ASN A 166 2.33 -15.06 -13.66
C ASN A 166 3.83 -15.35 -13.44
N GLY A 167 4.29 -15.23 -12.19
CA GLY A 167 5.65 -15.62 -11.78
C GLY A 167 6.65 -14.46 -11.60
N LEU A 168 6.29 -13.22 -11.99
CA LEU A 168 7.12 -12.06 -11.64
C LEU A 168 6.97 -11.70 -10.16
N PRO A 169 8.08 -11.38 -9.45
CA PRO A 169 8.00 -10.85 -8.09
C PRO A 169 7.10 -9.61 -8.04
N ARG A 170 6.10 -9.63 -7.14
CA ARG A 170 5.19 -8.49 -6.95
C ARG A 170 5.95 -7.31 -6.35
N VAL A 171 5.94 -6.17 -7.04
CA VAL A 171 6.53 -4.93 -6.54
C VAL A 171 5.45 -4.08 -5.88
N ARG A 172 5.60 -3.79 -4.58
CA ARG A 172 4.70 -2.84 -3.90
C ARG A 172 4.97 -1.44 -4.41
N TYR A 173 3.91 -0.74 -4.81
CA TYR A 173 4.00 0.61 -5.33
C TYR A 173 2.83 1.45 -4.87
N GLY A 174 3.10 2.74 -4.71
CA GLY A 174 2.15 3.75 -4.32
C GLY A 174 2.11 4.89 -5.33
N THR A 175 1.05 5.68 -5.28
CA THR A 175 0.89 6.87 -6.13
C THR A 175 0.60 8.09 -5.29
N TYR A 176 1.16 9.23 -5.67
CA TYR A 176 0.81 10.51 -5.09
C TYR A 176 0.81 11.60 -6.15
N PHE A 177 0.08 12.68 -5.89
CA PHE A 177 0.03 13.82 -6.80
C PHE A 177 1.10 14.85 -6.42
N THR A 178 1.89 15.26 -7.42
CA THR A 178 2.78 16.42 -7.34
C THR A 178 2.47 17.30 -8.54
N SER A 179 2.13 18.57 -8.32
CA SER A 179 1.82 19.51 -9.42
C SER A 179 0.78 18.96 -10.42
N ASN A 180 -0.30 18.36 -9.92
CA ASN A 180 -1.34 17.67 -10.71
C ASN A 180 -0.89 16.47 -11.55
N ILE A 181 0.36 15.99 -11.38
CA ILE A 181 0.88 14.80 -12.05
C ILE A 181 0.90 13.64 -11.06
N ALA A 182 0.25 12.53 -11.44
CA ALA A 182 0.32 11.28 -10.70
C ALA A 182 1.74 10.70 -10.80
N THR A 183 2.44 10.67 -9.66
CA THR A 183 3.79 10.16 -9.53
C THR A 183 3.76 8.81 -8.81
N THR A 184 4.45 7.81 -9.36
CA THR A 184 4.54 6.47 -8.79
C THR A 184 5.84 6.29 -8.01
N MET A 185 5.74 5.70 -6.83
CA MET A 185 6.89 5.27 -6.03
C MET A 185 6.80 3.78 -5.71
N PHE A 186 7.96 3.15 -5.56
CA PHE A 186 8.09 1.72 -5.32
C PHE A 186 8.93 1.48 -4.06
N VAL A 187 8.75 0.34 -3.41
CA VAL A 187 9.68 -0.11 -2.37
C VAL A 187 10.96 -0.61 -3.03
N ARG A 188 12.12 -0.01 -2.70
CA ARG A 188 13.41 -0.34 -3.32
C ARG A 188 13.79 -1.82 -3.19
N SER A 189 13.53 -2.44 -2.04
CA SER A 189 13.81 -3.88 -1.83
C SER A 189 13.09 -4.76 -2.85
N ASP A 190 11.84 -4.43 -3.18
CA ASP A 190 11.03 -5.22 -4.11
C ASP A 190 11.49 -4.99 -5.55
N VAL A 191 11.84 -3.74 -5.89
CA VAL A 191 12.41 -3.39 -7.19
C VAL A 191 13.74 -4.11 -7.42
N LYS A 192 14.61 -4.15 -6.40
CA LYS A 192 15.87 -4.87 -6.45
C LYS A 192 15.66 -6.36 -6.72
N ARG A 193 14.74 -7.00 -5.98
CA ARG A 193 14.39 -8.42 -6.17
C ARG A 193 13.86 -8.70 -7.58
N LEU A 194 13.01 -7.81 -8.11
CA LEU A 194 12.52 -7.92 -9.49
C LEU A 194 13.68 -7.79 -10.49
N ALA A 195 14.60 -6.86 -10.26
CA ALA A 195 15.74 -6.65 -11.14
C ALA A 195 16.70 -7.85 -11.13
N GLU A 196 16.99 -8.42 -9.96
CA GLU A 196 17.79 -9.65 -9.81
C GLU A 196 17.13 -10.82 -10.53
N PHE A 197 15.80 -10.94 -10.45
CA PHE A 197 15.05 -11.96 -11.17
C PHE A 197 15.15 -11.82 -12.70
N ILE A 198 15.13 -10.59 -13.23
CA ILE A 198 15.14 -10.34 -14.68
C ILE A 198 16.55 -10.37 -15.26
N HIS A 199 17.52 -9.76 -14.57
CA HIS A 199 18.86 -9.53 -15.09
C HIS A 199 19.91 -10.51 -14.53
N GLY A 200 19.60 -11.25 -13.48
CA GLY A 200 20.57 -12.03 -12.72
C GLY A 200 21.47 -11.12 -11.88
N ASP A 201 22.79 -11.22 -12.07
CA ASP A 201 23.74 -10.35 -11.38
C ASP A 201 23.65 -8.89 -11.91
N LEU A 202 23.15 -8.01 -11.03
CA LEU A 202 23.02 -6.59 -11.30
C LEU A 202 24.36 -5.89 -11.55
N VAL A 203 25.45 -6.37 -10.95
CA VAL A 203 26.78 -5.76 -11.11
C VAL A 203 27.29 -6.03 -12.52
N THR A 204 27.31 -7.29 -12.95
CA THR A 204 27.69 -7.67 -14.31
C THR A 204 26.79 -7.01 -15.36
N HIS A 205 25.48 -6.98 -15.11
CA HIS A 205 24.52 -6.33 -16.01
C HIS A 205 24.86 -4.85 -16.23
N LYS A 206 25.12 -4.09 -15.15
CA LYS A 206 25.48 -2.67 -15.24
C LYS A 206 26.80 -2.45 -15.98
N GLN A 207 27.80 -3.30 -15.75
CA GLN A 207 29.09 -3.22 -16.44
C GLN A 207 28.92 -3.46 -17.95
N ARG A 208 28.19 -4.52 -18.33
CA ARG A 208 27.88 -4.83 -19.73
C ARG A 208 27.19 -3.66 -20.43
N LYS A 209 26.17 -3.08 -19.78
CA LYS A 209 25.43 -1.95 -20.35
C LYS A 209 26.28 -0.69 -20.52
N LYS A 210 27.20 -0.43 -19.58
CA LYS A 210 28.18 0.68 -19.70
C LYS A 210 29.12 0.46 -20.89
N ALA A 211 29.65 -0.75 -21.06
CA ALA A 211 30.50 -1.09 -22.21
C ALA A 211 29.75 -0.91 -23.54
N GLU A 212 28.49 -1.38 -23.63
CA GLU A 212 27.64 -1.18 -24.80
C GLU A 212 27.30 0.30 -25.08
N ALA A 213 27.23 1.14 -24.05
CA ALA A 213 27.00 2.57 -24.21
C ALA A 213 28.23 3.27 -24.81
N VAL A 214 29.43 2.97 -24.27
CA VAL A 214 30.71 3.49 -24.78
C VAL A 214 30.93 3.06 -26.24
N GLU A 215 30.64 1.81 -26.57
CA GLU A 215 30.77 1.32 -27.95
C GLU A 215 29.78 1.99 -28.91
N ARG A 216 28.54 2.27 -28.46
CA ARG A 216 27.56 3.01 -29.27
C ARG A 216 27.98 4.46 -29.50
N GLU A 217 28.59 5.10 -28.52
CA GLU A 217 29.12 6.46 -28.63
C GLU A 217 30.29 6.51 -29.62
N ARG A 218 31.23 5.56 -29.52
CA ARG A 218 32.34 5.41 -30.47
C ARG A 218 31.84 5.26 -31.91
N ARG A 219 30.87 4.37 -32.15
CA ARG A 219 30.26 4.17 -33.48
C ARG A 219 29.52 5.41 -34.00
N ARG A 220 28.93 6.22 -33.11
CA ARG A 220 28.28 7.49 -33.50
C ARG A 220 29.31 8.54 -33.89
N ALA A 221 30.40 8.67 -33.15
CA ALA A 221 31.50 9.56 -33.48
C ALA A 221 32.12 9.19 -34.85
N GLU A 222 32.39 7.90 -35.08
CA GLU A 222 32.92 7.40 -36.36
C GLU A 222 31.96 7.67 -37.54
N ARG A 223 30.64 7.59 -37.34
CA ARG A 223 29.64 7.92 -38.37
C ARG A 223 29.45 9.41 -38.58
N GLY A 224 29.64 10.22 -37.54
CA GLY A 224 29.57 11.69 -37.61
C GLY A 224 30.78 12.31 -38.30
N MET A 225 31.95 11.67 -38.20
CA MET A 225 33.19 12.12 -38.85
C MET A 225 33.27 11.78 -40.35
N ARG A 226 32.36 10.94 -40.85
CA ARG A 226 32.24 10.54 -42.27
C ARG A 226 31.18 11.36 -43.04
N ARG A 227 30.62 12.40 -42.43
CA ARG A 227 29.70 13.36 -43.06
C ARG A 227 30.38 14.71 -43.18
#